data_AF-A0A3B6CEF4-F1
#
_entry.id   AF-A0A3B6CEF4-F1
#
_cell.length_a   1.000
_cell.length_b   1.000
_cell.length_c   1.000
_cell.angle_alpha   90.00
_cell.angle_beta   90.00
_cell.angle_gamma   90.00
#
_symmetry.space_group_name_H-M   'P 1'
#
loop_
_entity.id
_entity.type
_entity.pdbx_description
1 polymer ?
#
loop_
_entity_poly.entity_id
_entity_poly.type
_entity_poly.pdbx_seq_one_letter_code
_entity_poly.pdbx_strand_id
1 'polypeptide(L)'
;MIGRHAEEEEEQEQVYGMPQKSLDESHMDHLQDEMKKLLRSSSTNERDAVRSWLKSERCLRALSQLQSISARIDDLRRSNPGLDHELKLMLRPSKHESDSAEEEGLFAARRSMWELINANKFEELTSLTSMLFTSCTPGRMPWYAVDQLSLQIYSIKITEITDLEWPLVVYGIVAARDTVDSCRNPLFLCPRDEWQCITQQDPFLRLTGPTRAILCEDTVSFEIQLKLKGRAESEDRTFISDILSHDANAGGRFSTLNVSNHFCKMELCVERFKGSVQATILDVHIVEHGSPPFPHGGRVVCSSLPRGVHEVNWPSSRQIVLLDSADGRRFTDEHGYIDLQRNVVSAELRGELIVCIKAYSSCGDICGDVHFTPKKCNFSKERIVLGEMEVEVTVAWSLMVDDDVTIQASGHVDPFGMCPALHPSLLREMDWSVY
;
A
#
# COMPACT_ATOMS: atom_id res chain seq x y z
N MET A 1 31.76 70.20 -33.81
CA MET A 1 31.54 69.20 -34.86
C MET A 1 30.14 68.64 -34.65
N ILE A 2 29.20 68.99 -35.53
CA ILE A 2 28.56 68.06 -36.50
C ILE A 2 27.87 66.90 -35.76
N GLY A 3 26.56 66.65 -35.83
CA GLY A 3 25.46 67.21 -36.62
C GLY A 3 24.26 66.24 -36.54
N ARG A 4 23.05 66.80 -36.51
CA ARG A 4 21.77 66.37 -37.15
C ARG A 4 21.24 64.93 -37.06
N HIS A 5 19.95 64.86 -36.67
CA HIS A 5 18.78 64.10 -37.21
C HIS A 5 18.94 62.58 -37.44
N ALA A 6 17.95 61.71 -37.23
CA ALA A 6 16.51 61.80 -37.43
C ALA A 6 15.75 60.73 -36.63
N GLU A 7 14.44 60.94 -36.51
CA GLU A 7 13.42 59.92 -36.23
C GLU A 7 13.49 58.80 -37.28
N GLU A 8 13.37 57.55 -36.85
CA GLU A 8 12.96 56.42 -37.70
C GLU A 8 12.09 55.48 -36.85
N GLU A 9 10.79 55.50 -37.18
CA GLU A 9 9.84 54.43 -36.91
C GLU A 9 10.29 53.17 -37.66
N GLU A 10 10.35 52.02 -37.01
CA GLU A 10 10.35 50.73 -37.71
C GLU A 10 9.59 49.67 -36.89
N GLU A 11 8.36 49.45 -37.35
CA GLU A 11 7.74 48.15 -37.63
C GLU A 11 7.87 47.04 -36.57
N GLN A 12 6.87 46.94 -35.69
CA GLN A 12 6.51 45.66 -35.09
C GLN A 12 5.49 44.96 -35.99
N GLU A 13 6.01 44.01 -36.76
CA GLU A 13 5.26 43.03 -37.54
C GLU A 13 4.14 42.37 -36.71
N GLN A 14 2.93 42.48 -37.24
CA GLN A 14 1.78 41.68 -36.86
C GLN A 14 2.06 40.20 -37.12
N VAL A 15 2.42 39.46 -36.07
CA VAL A 15 2.31 38.00 -36.10
C VAL A 15 0.83 37.63 -35.97
N TYR A 16 0.27 37.26 -37.11
CA TYR A 16 -1.07 36.72 -37.28
C TYR A 16 -1.44 35.71 -36.17
N GLY A 17 -2.63 35.92 -35.60
CA GLY A 17 -3.22 35.03 -34.62
C GLY A 17 -3.35 33.59 -35.14
N MET A 18 -2.59 32.69 -34.52
CA MET A 18 -3.01 31.30 -34.36
C MET A 18 -4.03 31.28 -33.21
N PRO A 19 -5.23 30.68 -33.38
CA PRO A 19 -6.13 30.52 -32.25
C PRO A 19 -5.44 29.63 -31.23
N GLN A 20 -5.13 30.19 -30.05
CA GLN A 20 -4.83 29.39 -28.88
C GLN A 20 -6.07 28.56 -28.59
N LYS A 21 -6.02 27.26 -28.90
CA LYS A 21 -7.05 26.30 -28.54
C LYS A 21 -7.31 26.42 -27.04
N SER A 22 -8.59 26.44 -26.67
CA SER A 22 -8.97 26.44 -25.26
C SER A 22 -8.38 25.21 -24.55
N LEU A 23 -8.09 25.31 -23.25
CA LEU A 23 -7.52 24.21 -22.46
C LEU A 23 -8.40 22.93 -22.57
N ASP A 24 -9.73 23.09 -22.69
CA ASP A 24 -10.70 22.00 -22.90
C ASP A 24 -10.58 21.31 -24.27
N GLU A 25 -10.32 22.03 -25.36
CA GLU A 25 -10.09 21.42 -26.68
C GLU A 25 -8.80 20.59 -26.67
N SER A 26 -7.78 21.03 -25.91
CA SER A 26 -6.52 20.31 -25.77
C SER A 26 -6.67 18.99 -24.99
N HIS A 27 -7.53 18.94 -23.97
CA HIS A 27 -7.79 17.71 -23.19
C HIS A 27 -8.61 16.70 -23.98
N MET A 28 -9.57 17.14 -24.80
CA MET A 28 -10.31 16.25 -25.71
C MET A 28 -9.42 15.74 -26.84
N ASP A 29 -8.54 16.58 -27.38
CA ASP A 29 -7.54 16.18 -28.38
C ASP A 29 -6.51 15.20 -27.77
N HIS A 30 -6.10 15.40 -26.52
CA HIS A 30 -5.20 14.51 -25.78
C HIS A 30 -5.85 13.16 -25.48
N LEU A 31 -7.11 13.14 -25.01
CA LEU A 31 -7.88 11.91 -24.82
C LEU A 31 -8.06 11.16 -26.15
N GLN A 32 -8.32 11.88 -27.25
CA GLN A 32 -8.38 11.27 -28.58
C GLN A 32 -7.02 10.73 -29.05
N ASP A 33 -5.92 11.39 -28.71
CA ASP A 33 -4.57 10.94 -29.08
C ASP A 33 -4.11 9.72 -28.27
N GLU A 34 -4.41 9.70 -26.97
CA GLU A 34 -4.22 8.54 -26.08
C GLU A 34 -5.06 7.34 -26.52
N MET A 35 -6.34 7.56 -26.85
CA MET A 35 -7.20 6.51 -27.43
C MET A 35 -6.64 6.00 -28.78
N LYS A 36 -6.10 6.88 -29.62
CA LYS A 36 -5.45 6.50 -30.89
C LYS A 36 -4.13 5.77 -30.68
N LYS A 37 -3.38 6.03 -29.60
CA LYS A 37 -2.16 5.30 -29.22
C LYS A 37 -2.49 3.90 -28.71
N LEU A 38 -3.49 3.77 -27.83
CA LEU A 38 -3.99 2.48 -27.33
C LEU A 38 -4.53 1.61 -28.48
N LEU A 39 -5.26 2.20 -29.43
CA LEU A 39 -5.71 1.51 -30.64
C LEU A 39 -4.59 1.08 -31.59
N ARG A 40 -3.35 1.57 -31.43
CA ARG A 40 -2.18 1.15 -32.23
C ARG A 40 -1.36 0.05 -31.55
N SER A 41 -1.38 -0.03 -30.22
CA SER A 41 -0.63 -1.01 -29.43
C SER A 41 -1.38 -2.32 -29.15
N SER A 42 -2.70 -2.34 -29.33
CA SER A 42 -3.56 -3.49 -29.02
C SER A 42 -3.68 -4.55 -30.14
N SER A 43 -3.98 -5.79 -29.74
CA SER A 43 -4.23 -6.92 -30.64
C SER A 43 -5.44 -6.66 -31.57
N THR A 44 -5.56 -7.39 -32.69
CA THR A 44 -6.62 -7.18 -33.69
C THR A 44 -8.03 -7.32 -33.09
N ASN A 45 -8.23 -8.24 -32.14
CA ASN A 45 -9.52 -8.48 -31.48
C ASN A 45 -9.91 -7.34 -30.51
N GLU A 46 -8.95 -6.78 -29.76
CA GLU A 46 -9.18 -5.64 -28.87
C GLU A 46 -9.54 -4.37 -29.65
N ARG A 47 -8.88 -4.14 -30.79
CA ARG A 47 -9.20 -3.02 -31.70
C ARG A 47 -10.64 -3.08 -32.21
N ASP A 48 -11.14 -4.28 -32.52
CA ASP A 48 -12.50 -4.45 -33.02
C ASP A 48 -13.56 -4.40 -31.92
N ALA A 49 -13.24 -4.84 -30.70
CA ALA A 49 -14.08 -4.63 -29.52
C ALA A 49 -14.24 -3.16 -29.15
N VAL A 50 -13.14 -2.38 -29.13
CA VAL A 50 -13.16 -0.93 -28.89
C VAL A 50 -13.91 -0.19 -30.00
N ARG A 51 -13.72 -0.57 -31.27
CA ARG A 51 -14.48 -0.02 -32.40
C ARG A 51 -15.97 -0.35 -32.31
N SER A 52 -16.32 -1.56 -31.86
CA SER A 52 -17.71 -1.98 -31.66
C SER A 52 -18.37 -1.19 -30.51
N TRP A 53 -17.64 -0.99 -29.41
CA TRP A 53 -18.08 -0.18 -28.28
C TRP A 53 -18.28 1.29 -28.63
N LEU A 54 -17.34 1.90 -29.37
CA LEU A 54 -17.45 3.28 -29.89
C LEU A 54 -18.67 3.48 -30.81
N LYS A 55 -19.07 2.42 -31.52
CA LYS A 55 -20.27 2.40 -32.38
C LYS A 55 -21.54 2.01 -31.64
N SER A 56 -21.46 1.68 -30.34
CA SER A 56 -22.63 1.32 -29.56
C SER A 56 -23.56 2.53 -29.41
N GLU A 57 -24.85 2.26 -29.44
CA GLU A 57 -25.89 3.28 -29.32
C GLU A 57 -25.83 4.01 -27.97
N ARG A 58 -25.26 3.37 -26.93
CA ARG A 58 -25.00 3.98 -25.62
C ARG A 58 -23.86 5.00 -25.69
N CYS A 59 -22.74 4.66 -26.34
CA CYS A 59 -21.63 5.60 -26.55
C CYS A 59 -22.05 6.78 -27.42
N LEU A 60 -22.77 6.54 -28.50
CA LEU A 60 -23.24 7.61 -29.39
C LEU A 60 -24.21 8.57 -28.67
N ARG A 61 -25.07 8.06 -27.79
CA ARG A 61 -25.94 8.89 -26.94
C ARG A 61 -25.15 9.72 -25.93
N ALA A 62 -24.17 9.13 -25.25
CA ALA A 62 -23.31 9.85 -24.32
C ALA A 62 -22.49 10.96 -25.03
N LEU A 63 -21.94 10.66 -26.21
CA LEU A 63 -21.22 11.65 -27.04
C LEU A 63 -22.14 12.79 -27.49
N SER A 64 -23.37 12.49 -27.90
CA SER A 64 -24.35 13.51 -28.29
C SER A 64 -24.77 14.40 -27.11
N GLN A 65 -24.94 13.84 -25.92
CA GLN A 65 -25.21 14.61 -24.70
C GLN A 65 -24.05 15.54 -24.34
N LEU A 66 -22.81 15.03 -24.39
CA LEU A 66 -21.60 15.82 -24.14
C LEU A 66 -21.46 16.96 -25.16
N GLN A 67 -21.75 16.70 -26.45
CA GLN A 67 -21.74 17.74 -27.49
C GLN A 67 -22.81 18.81 -27.23
N SER A 68 -24.00 18.42 -26.76
CA SER A 68 -25.06 19.38 -26.39
C SER A 68 -24.67 20.23 -25.18
N ILE A 69 -24.00 19.63 -24.19
CA ILE A 69 -23.47 20.36 -23.02
C ILE A 69 -22.36 21.33 -23.45
N SER A 70 -21.42 20.88 -24.29
CA SER A 70 -20.35 21.73 -24.85
C SER A 70 -20.92 22.93 -25.59
N ALA A 71 -21.89 22.74 -26.48
CA ALA A 71 -22.51 23.83 -27.22
C ALA A 71 -23.18 24.86 -26.30
N ARG A 72 -23.85 24.41 -25.22
CA ARG A 72 -24.44 25.30 -24.21
C ARG A 72 -23.38 26.06 -23.41
N ILE A 73 -22.25 25.43 -23.09
CA ILE A 73 -21.11 26.08 -22.45
C ILE A 73 -20.53 27.15 -23.38
N ASP A 74 -20.39 26.87 -24.68
CA ASP A 74 -19.90 27.83 -25.66
C ASP A 74 -20.85 29.00 -25.89
N ASP A 75 -22.17 28.78 -25.84
CA ASP A 75 -23.17 29.84 -25.89
C ASP A 75 -23.15 30.72 -24.62
N LEU A 76 -22.91 30.11 -23.45
CA LEU A 76 -22.71 30.83 -22.19
C LEU A 76 -21.44 31.67 -22.21
N ARG A 77 -20.32 31.11 -22.71
CA ARG A 77 -19.04 31.82 -22.92
C ARG A 77 -19.19 32.99 -23.89
N ARG A 78 -19.94 32.82 -24.99
CA ARG A 78 -20.24 33.91 -25.95
C ARG A 78 -21.11 35.01 -25.35
N SER A 79 -22.07 34.64 -24.50
CA SER A 79 -22.99 35.59 -23.86
C SER A 79 -22.34 36.36 -22.71
N ASN A 80 -21.27 35.83 -22.11
CA ASN A 80 -20.52 36.48 -21.06
C ASN A 80 -19.00 36.29 -21.27
N PRO A 81 -18.35 37.15 -22.07
CA PRO A 81 -16.93 36.99 -22.43
C PRO A 81 -15.96 37.19 -21.25
N GLY A 82 -16.45 37.68 -20.10
CA GLY A 82 -15.69 37.73 -18.84
C GLY A 82 -15.88 36.50 -17.95
N LEU A 83 -16.80 35.59 -18.27
CA LEU A 83 -17.21 34.47 -17.42
C LEU A 83 -16.04 33.55 -17.07
N ASP A 84 -15.18 33.23 -18.04
CA ASP A 84 -14.01 32.37 -17.79
C ASP A 84 -12.99 33.08 -16.88
N HIS A 85 -12.81 34.41 -17.02
CA HIS A 85 -11.91 35.17 -16.15
C HIS A 85 -12.48 35.33 -14.74
N GLU A 86 -13.78 35.60 -14.63
CA GLU A 86 -14.51 35.74 -13.38
C GLU A 86 -14.59 34.42 -12.61
N LEU A 87 -14.93 33.31 -13.28
CA LEU A 87 -14.86 31.96 -12.73
C LEU A 87 -13.42 31.60 -12.32
N LYS A 88 -12.42 31.93 -13.13
CA LYS A 88 -11.00 31.64 -12.82
C LYS A 88 -10.45 32.49 -11.67
N LEU A 89 -11.02 33.67 -11.42
CA LEU A 89 -10.72 34.49 -10.25
C LEU A 89 -11.48 34.02 -9.00
N MET A 90 -12.74 33.60 -9.16
CA MET A 90 -13.59 33.11 -8.08
C MET A 90 -13.27 31.69 -7.62
N LEU A 91 -12.78 30.83 -8.51
CA LEU A 91 -12.47 29.42 -8.29
C LEU A 91 -10.98 29.13 -8.36
N ARG A 92 -10.10 30.13 -8.21
CA ARG A 92 -8.65 29.90 -8.24
C ARG A 92 -8.28 29.01 -7.05
N PRO A 93 -7.96 27.73 -7.27
CA PRO A 93 -7.58 26.87 -6.17
C PRO A 93 -6.26 27.39 -5.61
N SER A 94 -6.04 27.23 -4.32
CA SER A 94 -4.68 27.36 -3.79
C SER A 94 -3.77 26.35 -4.50
N LYS A 95 -2.46 26.63 -4.56
CA LYS A 95 -1.48 25.68 -5.13
C LYS A 95 -1.62 24.27 -4.51
N HIS A 96 -1.86 24.20 -3.20
CA HIS A 96 -2.12 22.93 -2.51
C HIS A 96 -3.37 22.21 -3.01
N GLU A 97 -4.43 22.93 -3.33
CA GLU A 97 -5.67 22.34 -3.86
C GLU A 97 -5.49 21.85 -5.29
N SER A 98 -4.72 22.55 -6.13
CA SER A 98 -4.42 22.06 -7.48
C SER A 98 -3.56 20.79 -7.45
N ASP A 99 -2.49 20.81 -6.66
CA ASP A 99 -1.54 19.69 -6.55
C ASP A 99 -2.26 18.47 -5.94
N SER A 100 -3.12 18.67 -4.93
CA SER A 100 -3.98 17.61 -4.37
C SER A 100 -4.96 17.03 -5.40
N ALA A 101 -5.55 17.86 -6.26
CA ALA A 101 -6.51 17.41 -7.27
C ALA A 101 -5.82 16.63 -8.42
N GLU A 102 -4.61 17.02 -8.79
CA GLU A 102 -3.79 16.31 -9.78
C GLU A 102 -3.43 14.90 -9.29
N GLU A 103 -2.97 14.79 -8.05
CA GLU A 103 -2.67 13.50 -7.39
C GLU A 103 -3.90 12.55 -7.41
N GLU A 104 -5.08 13.08 -7.08
CA GLU A 104 -6.33 12.31 -7.14
C GLU A 104 -6.68 11.86 -8.56
N GLY A 105 -6.47 12.71 -9.57
CA GLY A 105 -6.71 12.39 -10.97
C GLY A 105 -5.80 11.28 -11.50
N LEU A 106 -4.50 11.36 -11.21
CA LEU A 106 -3.52 10.33 -11.59
C LEU A 106 -3.83 9.00 -10.90
N PHE A 107 -4.16 9.04 -9.61
CA PHE A 107 -4.52 7.84 -8.86
C PHE A 107 -5.81 7.21 -9.39
N ALA A 108 -6.82 8.01 -9.74
CA ALA A 108 -8.07 7.51 -10.32
C ALA A 108 -7.82 6.74 -11.64
N ALA A 109 -6.93 7.24 -12.50
CA ALA A 109 -6.56 6.53 -13.74
C ALA A 109 -5.88 5.19 -13.46
N ARG A 110 -4.95 5.14 -12.49
CA ARG A 110 -4.28 3.89 -12.07
C ARG A 110 -5.28 2.89 -11.47
N ARG A 111 -6.20 3.37 -10.63
CA ARG A 111 -7.29 2.57 -10.08
C ARG A 111 -8.15 1.97 -11.18
N SER A 112 -8.60 2.76 -12.16
CA SER A 112 -9.41 2.26 -13.27
C SER A 112 -8.68 1.21 -14.11
N MET A 113 -7.37 1.37 -14.31
CA MET A 113 -6.55 0.35 -14.97
C MET A 113 -6.48 -0.94 -14.13
N TRP A 114 -6.30 -0.82 -12.83
CA TRP A 114 -6.27 -1.97 -11.94
C TRP A 114 -7.61 -2.73 -11.96
N GLU A 115 -8.74 -2.03 -11.89
CA GLU A 115 -10.10 -2.60 -11.93
C GLU A 115 -10.44 -3.24 -13.28
N LEU A 116 -9.72 -2.89 -14.35
CA LEU A 116 -9.86 -3.54 -15.65
C LEU A 116 -9.17 -4.91 -15.71
N ILE A 117 -8.06 -5.06 -14.97
CA ILE A 117 -7.18 -6.24 -15.03
C ILE A 117 -7.58 -7.26 -13.96
N ASN A 118 -8.08 -6.80 -12.81
CA ASN A 118 -8.38 -7.65 -11.66
C ASN A 118 -9.89 -7.87 -11.50
N ALA A 119 -10.28 -9.07 -11.08
CA ALA A 119 -11.69 -9.43 -10.90
C ALA A 119 -12.32 -8.82 -9.64
N ASN A 120 -11.51 -8.65 -8.59
CA ASN A 120 -11.95 -8.11 -7.29
C ASN A 120 -12.15 -6.60 -7.35
N LYS A 121 -12.94 -6.05 -6.42
CA LYS A 121 -13.08 -4.59 -6.36
C LYS A 121 -11.79 -3.96 -5.86
N PHE A 122 -11.48 -2.74 -6.30
CA PHE A 122 -10.30 -2.05 -5.81
C PHE A 122 -10.34 -1.90 -4.28
N GLU A 123 -11.46 -1.54 -3.67
CA GLU A 123 -11.45 -1.38 -2.20
C GLU A 123 -11.47 -2.67 -1.37
N GLU A 124 -11.51 -3.84 -2.02
CA GLU A 124 -11.68 -5.13 -1.36
C GLU A 124 -10.47 -5.50 -0.49
N LEU A 125 -10.73 -5.93 0.74
CA LEU A 125 -9.74 -6.45 1.66
C LEU A 125 -9.55 -7.95 1.41
N THR A 126 -8.32 -8.44 1.61
CA THR A 126 -8.05 -9.89 1.59
C THR A 126 -8.95 -10.60 2.59
N SER A 127 -9.59 -11.68 2.14
CA SER A 127 -10.39 -12.56 3.02
C SER A 127 -9.55 -13.69 3.63
N LEU A 128 -8.30 -13.83 3.16
CA LEU A 128 -7.37 -14.86 3.60
C LEU A 128 -6.87 -14.59 5.01
N THR A 129 -6.90 -15.63 5.84
CA THR A 129 -6.45 -15.54 7.23
C THR A 129 -4.98 -15.87 7.35
N SER A 130 -4.32 -15.21 8.31
CA SER A 130 -2.95 -15.48 8.68
C SER A 130 -2.72 -16.96 9.08
N MET A 131 -3.64 -17.60 9.78
CA MET A 131 -3.41 -18.93 10.38
C MET A 131 -4.00 -20.09 9.57
N LEU A 132 -4.21 -19.91 8.28
CA LEU A 132 -4.98 -20.86 7.45
C LEU A 132 -4.45 -22.30 7.53
N PHE A 133 -3.12 -22.48 7.54
CA PHE A 133 -2.48 -23.79 7.59
C PHE A 133 -1.88 -24.13 8.96
N THR A 134 -2.21 -23.37 10.01
CA THR A 134 -1.67 -23.61 11.36
C THR A 134 -2.10 -24.96 11.91
N SER A 135 -3.34 -25.37 11.70
CA SER A 135 -3.88 -26.65 12.22
C SER A 135 -3.54 -27.87 11.36
N CYS A 136 -2.73 -27.73 10.30
CA CYS A 136 -2.37 -28.84 9.43
C CYS A 136 -1.44 -29.84 10.14
N THR A 137 -1.54 -31.12 9.76
CA THR A 137 -0.67 -32.18 10.31
C THR A 137 0.70 -32.13 9.65
N PRO A 138 1.82 -32.07 10.40
CA PRO A 138 3.17 -32.06 9.83
C PRO A 138 3.38 -33.18 8.80
N GLY A 139 3.89 -32.82 7.62
CA GLY A 139 4.07 -33.75 6.50
C GLY A 139 2.82 -34.04 5.67
N ARG A 140 1.64 -33.50 6.04
CA ARG A 140 0.39 -33.55 5.28
C ARG A 140 -0.11 -32.14 5.00
N MET A 141 0.71 -31.36 4.32
CA MET A 141 0.34 -30.02 3.87
C MET A 141 -0.39 -30.14 2.53
N PRO A 142 -1.45 -29.34 2.29
CA PRO A 142 -2.00 -29.19 0.96
C PRO A 142 -0.92 -28.69 -0.01
N TRP A 143 -1.03 -29.05 -1.29
CA TRP A 143 -0.02 -28.70 -2.29
C TRP A 143 0.03 -27.19 -2.61
N TYR A 144 -1.07 -26.46 -2.35
CA TYR A 144 -1.19 -25.00 -2.48
C TYR A 144 -0.77 -24.23 -1.21
N ALA A 145 -0.24 -24.95 -0.21
CA ALA A 145 0.37 -24.35 0.97
C ALA A 145 1.88 -24.28 0.76
N VAL A 146 2.43 -23.07 0.65
CA VAL A 146 3.79 -22.83 0.12
C VAL A 146 4.70 -22.15 1.14
N ASP A 147 6.00 -22.47 1.07
CA ASP A 147 7.09 -21.84 1.82
C ASP A 147 8.01 -21.02 0.90
N GLN A 148 7.42 -20.18 0.06
CA GLN A 148 8.08 -19.44 -1.02
C GLN A 148 8.69 -18.10 -0.56
N LEU A 149 8.97 -17.21 -1.53
CA LEU A 149 9.45 -15.85 -1.32
C LEU A 149 8.34 -14.99 -0.71
N SER A 150 8.59 -14.40 0.45
CA SER A 150 7.69 -13.39 1.04
C SER A 150 8.39 -12.05 1.21
N LEU A 151 7.58 -11.00 1.33
CA LEU A 151 8.03 -9.64 1.55
C LEU A 151 7.68 -9.17 2.97
N GLN A 152 8.71 -8.94 3.78
CA GLN A 152 8.58 -8.38 5.12
C GLN A 152 8.64 -6.86 5.06
N ILE A 153 7.64 -6.19 5.65
CA ILE A 153 7.59 -4.72 5.76
C ILE A 153 8.08 -4.30 7.15
N TYR A 154 9.14 -3.49 7.21
CA TYR A 154 9.69 -3.00 8.48
C TYR A 154 9.11 -1.65 8.88
N SER A 155 9.12 -0.69 7.96
CA SER A 155 8.72 0.69 8.28
C SER A 155 8.23 1.42 7.05
N ILE A 156 7.33 2.38 7.29
CA ILE A 156 6.94 3.40 6.32
C ILE A 156 7.23 4.76 6.97
N LYS A 157 8.10 5.55 6.35
CA LYS A 157 8.66 6.78 6.93
C LYS A 157 8.44 7.95 5.99
N ILE A 158 7.93 9.05 6.52
CA ILE A 158 7.90 10.35 5.81
C ILE A 158 9.27 11.00 6.00
N THR A 159 10.07 11.09 4.95
CA THR A 159 11.45 11.57 5.05
C THR A 159 11.60 13.06 4.82
N GLU A 160 10.78 13.62 3.94
CA GLU A 160 10.81 15.03 3.58
C GLU A 160 9.38 15.54 3.42
N ILE A 161 9.14 16.79 3.82
CA ILE A 161 7.88 17.51 3.59
C ILE A 161 8.18 18.85 2.93
N THR A 162 7.32 19.27 2.01
CA THR A 162 7.45 20.50 1.23
C THR A 162 6.15 21.29 1.32
N ASP A 163 6.26 22.60 1.54
CA ASP A 163 5.12 23.51 1.69
C ASP A 163 4.12 23.07 2.82
N LEU A 164 4.58 22.26 3.78
CA LEU A 164 3.82 21.77 4.94
C LEU A 164 4.63 21.96 6.23
N GLU A 165 3.94 21.96 7.37
CA GLU A 165 4.56 22.08 8.69
C GLU A 165 4.28 20.85 9.55
N TRP A 166 5.27 20.46 10.35
CA TRP A 166 5.08 19.46 11.39
C TRP A 166 4.29 20.07 12.57
N PRO A 167 3.44 19.29 13.27
CA PRO A 167 3.12 17.89 13.03
C PRO A 167 2.07 17.69 11.92
N LEU A 168 2.13 16.53 11.26
CA LEU A 168 1.11 16.12 10.29
C LEU A 168 0.03 15.29 10.99
N VAL A 169 -1.25 15.64 10.80
CA VAL A 169 -2.37 14.82 11.24
C VAL A 169 -2.88 14.04 10.04
N VAL A 170 -2.49 12.77 9.94
CA VAL A 170 -2.75 11.93 8.76
C VAL A 170 -3.78 10.84 9.05
N TYR A 171 -4.51 10.44 8.02
CA TYR A 171 -5.35 9.24 8.04
C TYR A 171 -5.39 8.63 6.64
N GLY A 172 -5.89 7.41 6.50
CA GLY A 172 -6.00 6.72 5.21
C GLY A 172 -5.50 5.28 5.25
N ILE A 173 -5.01 4.80 4.12
CA ILE A 173 -4.57 3.41 3.94
C ILE A 173 -3.24 3.33 3.21
N VAL A 174 -2.39 2.41 3.66
CA VAL A 174 -1.32 1.84 2.84
C VAL A 174 -1.52 0.33 2.84
N ALA A 175 -1.62 -0.29 1.68
CA ALA A 175 -1.87 -1.73 1.55
C ALA A 175 -0.91 -2.37 0.53
N ALA A 176 -0.46 -3.58 0.84
CA ALA A 176 0.19 -4.44 -0.13
C ALA A 176 -0.87 -5.24 -0.90
N ARG A 177 -0.57 -5.56 -2.16
CA ARG A 177 -1.36 -6.44 -3.03
C ARG A 177 -0.40 -7.38 -3.71
N ASP A 178 -0.48 -8.65 -3.36
CA ASP A 178 0.22 -9.73 -4.06
C ASP A 178 -0.72 -10.42 -5.04
N THR A 179 -0.19 -11.37 -5.81
CA THR A 179 -0.94 -12.07 -6.87
C THR A 179 -1.87 -13.16 -6.34
N VAL A 180 -1.91 -13.40 -5.03
CA VAL A 180 -2.72 -14.46 -4.42
C VAL A 180 -4.22 -14.19 -4.59
N ASP A 181 -4.63 -12.96 -4.27
CA ASP A 181 -6.03 -12.51 -4.40
C ASP A 181 -6.13 -11.08 -4.97
N SER A 182 -5.00 -10.41 -5.20
CA SER A 182 -4.89 -8.99 -5.58
C SER A 182 -5.62 -8.02 -4.62
N CYS A 183 -6.17 -8.49 -3.51
CA CYS A 183 -6.93 -7.68 -2.57
C CYS A 183 -6.00 -6.88 -1.66
N ARG A 184 -6.54 -5.85 -1.01
CA ARG A 184 -5.78 -5.08 -0.02
C ARG A 184 -5.40 -5.96 1.15
N ASN A 185 -4.11 -6.10 1.38
CA ASN A 185 -3.51 -6.55 2.62
C ASN A 185 -2.98 -5.31 3.36
N PRO A 186 -3.79 -4.68 4.25
CA PRO A 186 -3.47 -3.38 4.83
C PRO A 186 -2.22 -3.45 5.69
N LEU A 187 -1.30 -2.51 5.49
CA LEU A 187 -0.11 -2.28 6.30
C LEU A 187 -0.34 -1.17 7.33
N PHE A 188 -1.02 -0.11 6.87
CA PHE A 188 -1.53 0.99 7.67
C PHE A 188 -2.99 1.17 7.29
N LEU A 189 -3.89 1.16 8.27
CA LEU A 189 -5.30 1.44 8.06
C LEU A 189 -5.75 2.32 9.22
N CYS A 190 -6.00 3.59 8.93
CA CYS A 190 -6.36 4.58 9.92
C CYS A 190 -7.58 5.37 9.44
N PRO A 191 -8.76 5.11 10.02
CA PRO A 191 -9.96 5.90 9.78
C PRO A 191 -9.77 7.38 10.14
N ARG A 192 -10.61 8.25 9.56
CA ARG A 192 -10.53 9.71 9.75
C ARG A 192 -10.75 10.13 11.21
N ASP A 193 -11.58 9.41 11.94
CA ASP A 193 -11.93 9.65 13.34
C ASP A 193 -10.82 9.25 14.31
N GLU A 194 -10.00 8.26 13.95
CA GLU A 194 -8.85 7.83 14.76
C GLU A 194 -7.61 8.69 14.52
N TRP A 195 -7.19 8.86 13.24
CA TRP A 195 -6.01 9.61 12.77
C TRP A 195 -4.67 9.33 13.50
N GLN A 196 -3.56 9.65 12.85
CA GLN A 196 -2.22 9.59 13.44
C GLN A 196 -1.55 10.97 13.35
N CYS A 197 -1.01 11.44 14.49
CA CYS A 197 -0.11 12.59 14.52
C CYS A 197 1.33 12.12 14.27
N ILE A 198 1.96 12.63 13.22
CA ILE A 198 3.33 12.34 12.84
C ILE A 198 4.17 13.58 13.09
N THR A 199 5.33 13.40 13.71
CA THR A 199 6.24 14.50 14.08
C THR A 199 7.57 14.35 13.38
N GLN A 200 8.39 15.40 13.40
CA GLN A 200 9.75 15.32 12.87
C GLN A 200 10.62 14.33 13.66
N GLN A 201 10.37 14.17 14.96
CA GLN A 201 11.10 13.26 15.84
C GLN A 201 10.65 11.80 15.69
N ASP A 202 9.38 11.59 15.34
CA ASP A 202 8.79 10.29 15.04
C ASP A 202 8.03 10.34 13.69
N PRO A 203 8.77 10.24 12.56
CA PRO A 203 8.21 10.41 11.23
C PRO A 203 7.63 9.12 10.61
N PHE A 204 7.22 8.15 11.43
CA PHE A 204 6.80 6.81 10.98
C PHE A 204 5.29 6.61 11.04
N LEU A 205 4.74 5.89 10.06
CA LEU A 205 3.38 5.35 10.17
C LEU A 205 3.35 4.19 11.17
N ARG A 206 2.33 4.17 12.04
CA ARG A 206 2.08 3.05 12.96
C ARG A 206 1.42 1.92 12.18
N LEU A 207 2.23 0.96 11.75
CA LEU A 207 1.77 -0.17 10.96
C LEU A 207 0.94 -1.12 11.81
N THR A 208 -0.26 -1.46 11.34
CA THR A 208 -1.17 -2.43 11.98
C THR A 208 -1.14 -3.80 11.30
N GLY A 209 -0.59 -3.86 10.09
CA GLY A 209 -0.50 -5.10 9.34
C GLY A 209 0.92 -5.46 8.90
N PRO A 210 1.05 -6.45 8.00
CA PRO A 210 -0.03 -7.00 7.16
C PRO A 210 -1.01 -7.90 7.92
N THR A 211 -2.17 -8.20 7.33
CA THR A 211 -3.16 -9.16 7.87
C THR A 211 -2.77 -10.62 7.61
N ARG A 212 -1.94 -10.86 6.59
CA ARG A 212 -1.30 -12.15 6.26
C ARG A 212 0.07 -11.90 5.65
N ALA A 213 0.94 -12.92 5.56
CA ALA A 213 2.20 -12.78 4.82
C ALA A 213 1.93 -12.36 3.37
N ILE A 214 2.83 -11.52 2.85
CA ILE A 214 2.79 -11.01 1.48
C ILE A 214 3.62 -11.95 0.64
N LEU A 215 2.96 -12.68 -0.27
CA LEU A 215 3.66 -13.52 -1.23
C LEU A 215 4.36 -12.61 -2.26
N CYS A 216 5.61 -12.91 -2.57
CA CYS A 216 6.45 -12.06 -3.41
C CYS A 216 7.17 -12.90 -4.47
N GLU A 217 6.48 -13.89 -5.05
CA GLU A 217 6.99 -14.56 -6.26
C GLU A 217 6.82 -13.69 -7.51
N ASP A 218 5.70 -12.96 -7.55
CA ASP A 218 5.39 -11.98 -8.58
C ASP A 218 5.54 -10.54 -8.07
N THR A 219 5.17 -9.58 -8.92
CA THR A 219 5.17 -8.16 -8.57
C THR A 219 4.14 -7.87 -7.47
N VAL A 220 4.62 -7.34 -6.35
CA VAL A 220 3.78 -6.82 -5.26
C VAL A 220 3.47 -5.36 -5.53
N SER A 221 2.20 -4.97 -5.51
CA SER A 221 1.80 -3.56 -5.60
C SER A 221 1.54 -2.97 -4.21
N PHE A 222 2.06 -1.78 -3.94
CA PHE A 222 1.75 -1.00 -2.74
C PHE A 222 0.83 0.14 -3.11
N GLU A 223 -0.41 0.04 -2.65
CA GLU A 223 -1.37 1.12 -2.73
C GLU A 223 -1.19 2.06 -1.54
N ILE A 224 -1.05 3.35 -1.83
CA ILE A 224 -0.90 4.41 -0.83
C ILE A 224 -2.01 5.42 -1.08
N GLN A 225 -2.82 5.70 -0.06
CA GLN A 225 -3.82 6.77 -0.06
C GLN A 225 -3.85 7.40 1.32
N LEU A 226 -3.07 8.45 1.51
CA LEU A 226 -3.00 9.18 2.77
C LEU A 226 -3.56 10.59 2.58
N LYS A 227 -4.26 11.07 3.61
CA LYS A 227 -4.89 12.38 3.66
C LYS A 227 -4.47 13.16 4.90
N LEU A 228 -4.36 14.48 4.77
CA LEU A 228 -4.24 15.40 5.88
C LEU A 228 -5.63 15.75 6.41
N LYS A 229 -5.81 15.62 7.72
CA LYS A 229 -7.08 15.92 8.40
C LYS A 229 -7.26 17.43 8.56
N GLY A 230 -8.33 17.97 7.99
CA GLY A 230 -8.83 19.32 8.24
C GLY A 230 -9.81 19.36 9.43
N ARG A 231 -10.31 20.55 9.78
CA ARG A 231 -11.30 20.68 10.88
C ARG A 231 -12.60 19.98 10.51
N ALA A 232 -13.03 20.14 9.26
CA ALA A 232 -14.16 19.45 8.64
C ALA A 232 -13.69 18.54 7.49
N GLU A 233 -14.51 17.57 7.08
CA GLU A 233 -14.20 16.68 5.95
C GLU A 233 -13.93 17.44 4.65
N SER A 234 -14.63 18.56 4.43
CA SER A 234 -14.43 19.44 3.29
C SER A 234 -13.08 20.16 3.28
N GLU A 235 -12.38 20.19 4.41
CA GLU A 235 -11.05 20.80 4.55
C GLU A 235 -9.93 19.75 4.47
N ASP A 236 -10.26 18.45 4.38
CA ASP A 236 -9.26 17.41 4.22
C ASP A 236 -8.57 17.53 2.86
N ARG A 237 -7.29 17.17 2.82
CA ARG A 237 -6.47 17.27 1.61
C ARG A 237 -5.79 15.95 1.34
N THR A 238 -5.66 15.58 0.06
CA THR A 238 -4.85 14.42 -0.30
C THR A 238 -3.39 14.75 -0.01
N PHE A 239 -2.75 13.91 0.81
CA PHE A 239 -1.36 14.05 1.19
C PHE A 239 -0.46 13.36 0.18
N ILE A 240 -0.73 12.08 -0.09
CA ILE A 240 -0.04 11.29 -1.09
C ILE A 240 -0.94 10.13 -1.54
N SER A 241 -1.07 9.96 -2.86
CA SER A 241 -1.87 8.91 -3.48
C SER A 241 -1.08 8.26 -4.63
N ASP A 242 -0.61 7.03 -4.43
CA ASP A 242 0.22 6.34 -5.43
C ASP A 242 0.01 4.81 -5.41
N ILE A 243 0.41 4.15 -6.48
CA ILE A 243 0.55 2.70 -6.59
C ILE A 243 1.98 2.40 -7.02
N LEU A 244 2.79 1.93 -6.07
CA LEU A 244 4.16 1.47 -6.35
C LEU A 244 4.13 -0.01 -6.72
N SER A 245 5.02 -0.43 -7.62
CA SER A 245 5.20 -1.85 -7.94
C SER A 245 6.60 -2.31 -7.52
N HIS A 246 6.67 -3.43 -6.81
CA HIS A 246 7.91 -4.08 -6.39
C HIS A 246 8.02 -5.43 -7.09
N ASP A 247 8.94 -5.52 -8.06
CA ASP A 247 9.26 -6.77 -8.75
C ASP A 247 10.09 -7.68 -7.82
N ALA A 248 9.65 -8.92 -7.66
CA ALA A 248 10.32 -9.98 -6.92
C ALA A 248 11.78 -10.19 -7.36
N ASN A 249 12.14 -9.86 -8.59
CA ASN A 249 13.48 -9.98 -9.15
C ASN A 249 14.35 -8.73 -8.99
N ALA A 250 13.77 -7.60 -8.59
CA ALA A 250 14.48 -6.33 -8.51
C ALA A 250 15.20 -6.12 -7.16
N GLY A 251 16.39 -5.50 -7.23
CA GLY A 251 17.10 -4.98 -6.06
C GLY A 251 17.79 -6.03 -5.17
N GLY A 252 18.23 -5.59 -4.00
CA GLY A 252 18.85 -6.42 -2.96
C GLY A 252 17.82 -7.05 -2.02
N ARG A 253 18.24 -8.04 -1.21
CA ARG A 253 17.37 -8.73 -0.25
C ARG A 253 16.59 -7.72 0.61
N PHE A 254 17.31 -6.77 1.19
CA PHE A 254 16.77 -5.59 1.85
C PHE A 254 16.77 -4.42 0.85
N SER A 255 15.66 -3.70 0.76
CA SER A 255 15.47 -2.59 -0.16
C SER A 255 14.66 -1.46 0.48
N THR A 256 14.92 -0.23 0.05
CA THR A 256 14.11 0.94 0.40
C THR A 256 13.41 1.43 -0.86
N LEU A 257 12.08 1.34 -0.87
CA LEU A 257 11.24 1.87 -1.94
C LEU A 257 10.96 3.34 -1.62
N ASN A 258 11.08 4.20 -2.62
CA ASN A 258 10.84 5.63 -2.47
C ASN A 258 9.61 6.03 -3.28
N VAL A 259 8.79 6.88 -2.69
CA VAL A 259 7.69 7.56 -3.37
C VAL A 259 7.72 9.02 -2.98
N SER A 260 7.40 9.89 -3.92
CA SER A 260 7.40 11.32 -3.68
C SER A 260 6.38 12.02 -4.55
N ASN A 261 5.81 13.08 -4.03
CA ASN A 261 4.99 14.02 -4.79
C ASN A 261 5.38 15.46 -4.43
N HIS A 262 4.53 16.42 -4.77
CA HIS A 262 4.75 17.84 -4.48
C HIS A 262 4.84 18.17 -2.98
N PHE A 263 4.29 17.33 -2.11
CA PHE A 263 4.16 17.61 -0.67
C PHE A 263 5.15 16.84 0.19
N CYS A 264 5.57 15.65 -0.24
CA CYS A 264 6.41 14.80 0.59
C CYS A 264 7.25 13.80 -0.19
N LYS A 265 8.21 13.24 0.53
CA LYS A 265 8.90 12.00 0.18
C LYS A 265 8.67 10.99 1.27
N MET A 266 8.38 9.76 0.87
CA MET A 266 8.12 8.64 1.76
C MET A 266 8.97 7.43 1.36
N GLU A 267 9.47 6.73 2.36
CA GLU A 267 10.33 5.55 2.24
C GLU A 267 9.64 4.33 2.86
N LEU A 268 9.59 3.23 2.11
CA LEU A 268 9.15 1.92 2.60
C LEU A 268 10.37 1.00 2.68
N CYS A 269 10.70 0.55 3.89
CA CYS A 269 11.79 -0.42 4.09
C CYS A 269 11.23 -1.84 4.09
N VAL A 270 11.72 -2.64 3.14
CA VAL A 270 11.23 -4.00 2.89
C VAL A 270 12.38 -5.00 2.80
N GLU A 271 12.09 -6.26 3.10
CA GLU A 271 13.05 -7.35 2.92
C GLU A 271 12.40 -8.62 2.41
N ARG A 272 13.06 -9.24 1.45
CA ARG A 272 12.64 -10.50 0.83
C ARG A 272 13.20 -11.69 1.60
N PHE A 273 12.33 -12.60 2.03
CA PHE A 273 12.69 -13.83 2.74
C PHE A 273 12.46 -15.05 1.87
N LYS A 274 13.50 -15.87 1.69
CA LYS A 274 13.44 -17.10 0.89
C LYS A 274 13.10 -18.28 1.80
N GLY A 275 12.25 -19.19 1.35
CA GLY A 275 11.92 -20.36 2.18
C GLY A 275 11.14 -19.94 3.42
N SER A 276 10.16 -19.06 3.26
CA SER A 276 9.55 -18.33 4.37
C SER A 276 8.19 -18.88 4.77
N VAL A 277 7.87 -18.69 6.04
CA VAL A 277 6.57 -18.99 6.62
C VAL A 277 6.02 -17.76 7.29
N GLN A 278 4.72 -17.76 7.49
CA GLN A 278 4.08 -16.74 8.26
C GLN A 278 4.09 -17.11 9.75
N ALA A 279 4.46 -16.15 10.57
CA ALA A 279 4.38 -16.21 12.02
C ALA A 279 3.32 -15.19 12.50
N THR A 280 2.30 -15.70 13.18
CA THR A 280 1.29 -14.88 13.85
C THR A 280 1.57 -14.92 15.35
N ILE A 281 2.01 -13.80 15.93
CA ILE A 281 2.19 -13.65 17.37
C ILE A 281 0.79 -13.56 17.98
N LEU A 282 0.30 -14.67 18.54
CA LEU A 282 -1.07 -14.80 19.00
C LEU A 282 -1.32 -14.10 20.32
N ASP A 283 -0.41 -14.32 21.26
CA ASP A 283 -0.48 -13.74 22.58
C ASP A 283 0.92 -13.47 23.10
N VAL A 284 1.02 -12.36 23.83
CA VAL A 284 2.09 -12.08 24.76
C VAL A 284 1.39 -11.84 26.09
N HIS A 285 1.45 -12.83 26.98
CA HIS A 285 0.63 -12.83 28.18
C HIS A 285 1.46 -13.05 29.43
N ILE A 286 1.03 -12.44 30.51
CA ILE A 286 1.74 -12.45 31.79
C ILE A 286 1.19 -13.62 32.61
N VAL A 287 2.04 -14.60 32.88
CA VAL A 287 1.65 -15.88 33.49
C VAL A 287 1.61 -15.79 35.01
N GLU A 288 2.60 -15.14 35.61
CA GLU A 288 2.68 -14.96 37.06
C GLU A 288 2.64 -13.47 37.44
N HIS A 289 1.77 -13.15 38.41
CA HIS A 289 1.53 -11.78 38.84
C HIS A 289 2.48 -11.36 39.97
N GLY A 290 3.35 -10.39 39.66
CA GLY A 290 3.99 -9.52 40.66
C GLY A 290 3.25 -8.18 40.82
N SER A 291 3.99 -7.11 41.10
CA SER A 291 3.53 -5.71 40.98
C SER A 291 2.92 -5.40 39.60
N PRO A 292 2.10 -4.34 39.44
CA PRO A 292 1.38 -4.07 38.19
C PRO A 292 2.32 -4.11 36.98
N PRO A 293 1.94 -4.86 35.93
CA PRO A 293 2.81 -5.08 34.80
C PRO A 293 2.89 -3.80 33.97
N PHE A 294 4.10 -3.29 33.76
CA PHE A 294 4.37 -2.15 32.87
C PHE A 294 3.66 -0.83 33.24
N PRO A 295 3.87 -0.26 34.45
CA PRO A 295 3.22 0.99 34.87
C PRO A 295 3.58 2.21 34.00
N HIS A 296 4.69 2.13 33.26
CA HIS A 296 5.15 3.15 32.33
C HIS A 296 5.04 2.70 30.86
N GLY A 297 4.35 1.59 30.61
CA GLY A 297 4.26 0.96 29.30
C GLY A 297 5.50 0.17 28.90
N GLY A 298 5.65 -0.02 27.60
CA GLY A 298 6.70 -0.87 27.07
C GLY A 298 6.67 -0.95 25.55
N ARG A 299 7.53 -1.83 25.04
CA ARG A 299 7.73 -2.06 23.62
C ARG A 299 7.87 -3.55 23.34
N VAL A 300 7.17 -4.04 22.34
CA VAL A 300 7.32 -5.39 21.82
C VAL A 300 7.79 -5.30 20.38
N VAL A 301 8.95 -5.87 20.10
CA VAL A 301 9.52 -5.92 18.76
C VAL A 301 9.86 -7.34 18.36
N CYS A 302 9.83 -7.58 17.06
CA CYS A 302 10.16 -8.86 16.48
C CYS A 302 11.28 -8.72 15.42
N SER A 303 12.20 -9.67 15.40
CA SER A 303 13.28 -9.75 14.40
C SER A 303 13.34 -11.16 13.83
N SER A 304 13.29 -11.28 12.50
CA SER A 304 13.50 -12.56 11.81
C SER A 304 14.93 -12.61 11.29
N LEU A 305 15.77 -13.41 11.93
CA LEU A 305 17.16 -13.57 11.58
C LEU A 305 17.34 -14.67 10.53
N PRO A 306 18.02 -14.38 9.41
CA PRO A 306 18.41 -15.39 8.45
C PRO A 306 19.39 -16.39 9.06
N ARG A 307 19.50 -17.57 8.44
CA ARG A 307 20.48 -18.59 8.84
C ARG A 307 21.90 -18.01 8.92
N GLY A 308 22.57 -18.26 10.05
CA GLY A 308 24.00 -17.96 10.22
C GLY A 308 24.32 -16.49 10.47
N VAL A 309 23.30 -15.64 10.71
CA VAL A 309 23.46 -14.26 11.17
C VAL A 309 23.25 -14.23 12.68
N HIS A 310 24.12 -13.53 13.41
CA HIS A 310 24.00 -13.34 14.85
C HIS A 310 23.35 -12.00 15.18
N GLU A 311 22.54 -11.99 16.24
CA GLU A 311 21.75 -10.85 16.73
C GLU A 311 22.55 -9.58 17.00
N VAL A 312 23.79 -9.72 17.48
CA VAL A 312 24.68 -8.58 17.78
C VAL A 312 24.93 -7.68 16.55
N ASN A 313 24.75 -8.21 15.34
CA ASN A 313 24.89 -7.46 14.08
C ASN A 313 23.55 -7.09 13.43
N TRP A 314 22.41 -7.30 14.11
CA TRP A 314 21.09 -7.02 13.55
C TRP A 314 20.69 -5.55 13.78
N PRO A 315 20.50 -4.75 12.72
CA PRO A 315 20.24 -3.33 12.87
C PRO A 315 18.82 -3.08 13.39
N SER A 316 18.65 -2.08 14.26
CA SER A 316 17.33 -1.67 14.77
C SER A 316 16.35 -1.27 13.67
N SER A 317 16.83 -0.90 12.48
CA SER A 317 15.99 -0.63 11.30
C SER A 317 15.32 -1.88 10.71
N ARG A 318 15.69 -3.08 11.18
CA ARG A 318 15.07 -4.36 10.82
C ARG A 318 14.34 -5.00 12.01
N GLN A 319 13.96 -4.19 12.98
CA GLN A 319 13.01 -4.57 14.01
C GLN A 319 11.61 -4.24 13.56
N ILE A 320 10.71 -5.21 13.69
CA ILE A 320 9.29 -5.06 13.42
C ILE A 320 8.64 -4.66 14.75
N VAL A 321 8.10 -3.45 14.81
CA VAL A 321 7.38 -3.00 16.01
C VAL A 321 6.00 -3.64 16.03
N LEU A 322 5.73 -4.46 17.04
CA LEU A 322 4.41 -5.07 17.29
C LEU A 322 3.57 -4.17 18.20
N LEU A 323 4.24 -3.48 19.15
CA LEU A 323 3.66 -2.48 20.04
C LEU A 323 4.75 -1.52 20.53
N ASP A 324 4.44 -0.23 20.63
CA ASP A 324 5.23 0.75 21.35
C ASP A 324 4.29 1.73 22.08
N SER A 325 4.24 1.66 23.40
CA SER A 325 3.39 2.50 24.24
C SER A 325 4.20 3.08 25.39
N ALA A 326 4.37 4.40 25.37
CA ALA A 326 5.18 5.14 26.34
C ALA A 326 4.38 5.74 27.51
N ASP A 327 3.05 5.65 27.49
CA ASP A 327 2.18 6.21 28.54
C ASP A 327 1.58 5.15 29.47
N GLY A 328 1.89 3.86 29.21
CA GLY A 328 1.36 2.70 29.95
C GLY A 328 -0.14 2.45 29.79
N ARG A 329 -0.85 3.32 29.06
CA ARG A 329 -2.29 3.15 28.86
C ARG A 329 -2.50 2.04 27.84
N ARG A 330 -3.38 1.10 28.19
CA ARG A 330 -3.77 -0.03 27.33
C ARG A 330 -2.60 -0.94 26.92
N PHE A 331 -1.50 -0.93 27.67
CA PHE A 331 -0.39 -1.84 27.38
C PHE A 331 -0.79 -3.30 27.63
N THR A 332 -1.55 -3.53 28.70
CA THR A 332 -2.16 -4.82 29.03
C THR A 332 -3.67 -4.68 29.20
N ASP A 333 -4.40 -5.73 28.85
CA ASP A 333 -5.82 -5.88 29.16
C ASP A 333 -6.06 -6.37 30.60
N GLU A 334 -7.33 -6.58 30.97
CA GLU A 334 -7.75 -7.05 32.30
C GLU A 334 -7.36 -8.50 32.61
N HIS A 335 -6.92 -9.25 31.59
CA HIS A 335 -6.49 -10.65 31.69
C HIS A 335 -4.97 -10.81 31.62
N GLY A 336 -4.22 -9.70 31.50
CA GLY A 336 -2.76 -9.70 31.45
C GLY A 336 -2.19 -9.98 30.05
N TYR A 337 -2.97 -9.84 28.98
CA TYR A 337 -2.50 -9.90 27.61
C TYR A 337 -2.04 -8.53 27.14
N ILE A 338 -0.91 -8.49 26.43
CA ILE A 338 -0.42 -7.27 25.80
C ILE A 338 -1.18 -7.03 24.48
N ASP A 339 -1.78 -5.84 24.33
CA ASP A 339 -2.58 -5.45 23.17
C ASP A 339 -1.66 -5.09 21.99
N LEU A 340 -1.28 -6.09 21.18
CA LEU A 340 -0.41 -5.88 20.01
C LEU A 340 -1.15 -5.12 18.90
N GLN A 341 -0.51 -4.09 18.36
CA GLN A 341 -1.04 -3.34 17.21
C GLN A 341 -0.80 -4.08 15.88
N ARG A 342 0.22 -4.92 15.85
CA ARG A 342 0.62 -5.75 14.71
C ARG A 342 1.05 -7.11 15.21
N ASN A 343 0.61 -8.18 14.53
CA ASN A 343 0.87 -9.54 14.96
C ASN A 343 1.37 -10.49 13.86
N VAL A 344 1.37 -10.08 12.59
CA VAL A 344 1.83 -10.94 11.48
C VAL A 344 3.19 -10.50 10.96
N VAL A 345 4.11 -11.45 10.88
CA VAL A 345 5.46 -11.30 10.33
C VAL A 345 5.83 -12.52 9.49
N SER A 346 6.73 -12.32 8.54
CA SER A 346 7.39 -13.41 7.80
C SER A 346 8.63 -13.88 8.55
N ALA A 347 8.91 -15.18 8.51
CA ALA A 347 10.10 -15.78 9.09
C ALA A 347 10.70 -16.82 8.14
N GLU A 348 12.03 -16.86 7.98
CA GLU A 348 12.68 -17.90 7.20
C GLU A 348 12.71 -19.23 7.96
N LEU A 349 12.26 -20.34 7.35
CA LEU A 349 12.26 -21.68 7.97
C LEU A 349 13.61 -22.13 8.50
N ARG A 350 14.67 -21.60 7.90
CA ARG A 350 16.05 -21.96 8.19
C ARG A 350 16.74 -20.99 9.14
N GLY A 351 16.04 -19.93 9.55
CA GLY A 351 16.50 -18.88 10.44
C GLY A 351 15.89 -19.00 11.84
N GLU A 352 15.72 -17.86 12.48
CA GLU A 352 15.19 -17.74 13.84
C GLU A 352 14.26 -16.52 13.94
N LEU A 353 13.21 -16.63 14.74
CA LEU A 353 12.36 -15.50 15.09
C LEU A 353 12.62 -15.11 16.54
N ILE A 354 13.05 -13.87 16.76
CA ILE A 354 13.26 -13.32 18.11
C ILE A 354 12.13 -12.34 18.41
N VAL A 355 11.52 -12.48 19.58
CA VAL A 355 10.55 -11.51 20.12
C VAL A 355 11.18 -10.88 21.35
N CYS A 356 11.49 -9.59 21.28
CA CYS A 356 12.05 -8.82 22.37
C CYS A 356 10.94 -7.99 23.03
N ILE A 357 10.86 -8.10 24.35
CA ILE A 357 9.91 -7.37 25.18
C ILE A 357 10.71 -6.42 26.07
N LYS A 358 10.32 -5.15 26.07
CA LYS A 358 10.93 -4.10 26.87
C LYS A 358 9.88 -3.45 27.75
N ALA A 359 10.09 -3.46 29.05
CA ALA A 359 9.31 -2.71 30.03
C ALA A 359 9.98 -1.37 30.30
N TYR A 360 9.23 -0.28 30.18
CA TYR A 360 9.74 1.05 30.53
C TYR A 360 9.76 1.25 32.05
N SER A 361 10.83 1.84 32.57
CA SER A 361 10.98 2.11 34.00
C SER A 361 11.84 3.33 34.30
N SER A 362 11.47 4.06 35.36
CA SER A 362 12.21 5.24 35.84
C SER A 362 13.61 4.90 36.39
N CYS A 363 13.84 3.66 36.82
CA CYS A 363 15.14 3.19 37.32
C CYS A 363 15.99 2.45 36.27
N GLY A 364 15.55 2.44 35.02
CA GLY A 364 16.18 1.72 33.92
C GLY A 364 15.27 0.63 33.37
N ASP A 365 15.15 0.58 32.05
CA ASP A 365 14.24 -0.33 31.36
C ASP A 365 14.65 -1.80 31.57
N ILE A 366 13.65 -2.67 31.70
CA ILE A 366 13.84 -4.12 31.78
C ILE A 366 13.60 -4.69 30.40
N CYS A 367 14.50 -5.53 29.89
CA CYS A 367 14.34 -6.16 28.59
C CYS A 367 14.65 -7.65 28.64
N GLY A 368 14.04 -8.38 27.72
CA GLY A 368 14.40 -9.76 27.46
C GLY A 368 13.77 -10.24 26.16
N ASP A 369 14.27 -11.36 25.67
CA ASP A 369 13.97 -11.97 24.40
C ASP A 369 13.64 -13.47 24.49
N VAL A 370 12.72 -13.90 23.62
CA VAL A 370 12.44 -15.31 23.37
C VAL A 370 12.77 -15.65 21.93
N HIS A 371 13.33 -16.84 21.73
CA HIS A 371 13.78 -17.33 20.44
C HIS A 371 12.90 -18.47 19.98
N PHE A 372 12.43 -18.39 18.74
CA PHE A 372 11.65 -19.44 18.12
C PHE A 372 12.32 -19.97 16.87
N THR A 373 12.35 -21.30 16.74
CA THR A 373 12.62 -21.95 15.46
C THR A 373 11.34 -21.95 14.61
N PRO A 374 11.34 -21.32 13.42
CA PRO A 374 10.17 -21.30 12.55
C PRO A 374 9.74 -22.69 12.08
N LYS A 375 8.42 -22.90 11.99
CA LYS A 375 7.80 -24.17 11.59
C LYS A 375 6.85 -23.97 10.42
N LYS A 376 6.47 -25.04 9.73
CA LYS A 376 5.47 -24.98 8.64
C LYS A 376 4.02 -24.86 9.14
N CYS A 377 3.75 -25.32 10.36
CA CYS A 377 2.42 -25.37 10.97
C CYS A 377 2.55 -25.52 12.49
N ASN A 378 1.41 -25.51 13.18
CA ASN A 378 1.23 -25.60 14.63
C ASN A 378 1.73 -24.37 15.40
N PHE A 379 1.71 -24.50 16.73
CA PHE A 379 2.09 -23.44 17.65
C PHE A 379 3.47 -23.70 18.25
N SER A 380 4.16 -22.62 18.61
CA SER A 380 5.29 -22.64 19.53
C SER A 380 5.00 -21.70 20.69
N LYS A 381 5.49 -22.05 21.87
CA LYS A 381 5.34 -21.27 23.10
C LYS A 381 6.69 -21.19 23.77
N GLU A 382 7.09 -19.99 24.16
CA GLU A 382 8.31 -19.76 24.92
C GLU A 382 8.02 -18.79 26.05
N ARG A 383 8.82 -18.86 27.12
CA ARG A 383 8.64 -18.04 28.31
C ARG A 383 9.89 -17.26 28.64
N ILE A 384 9.70 -16.11 29.24
CA ILE A 384 10.77 -15.26 29.71
C ILE A 384 10.44 -14.60 31.04
N VAL A 385 11.47 -14.45 31.88
CA VAL A 385 11.38 -13.72 33.13
C VAL A 385 11.88 -12.28 32.93
N LEU A 386 11.00 -11.31 33.15
CA LEU A 386 11.27 -9.87 33.10
C LEU A 386 11.18 -9.28 34.51
N GLY A 387 12.30 -9.25 35.23
CA GLY A 387 12.32 -8.87 36.63
C GLY A 387 11.64 -9.94 37.50
N GLU A 388 10.51 -9.59 38.11
CA GLU A 388 9.69 -10.52 38.93
C GLU A 388 8.49 -11.11 38.17
N MET A 389 8.38 -10.84 36.87
CA MET A 389 7.24 -11.27 36.04
C MET A 389 7.66 -12.38 35.08
N GLU A 390 6.82 -13.39 34.91
CA GLU A 390 6.95 -14.37 33.83
C GLU A 390 5.98 -14.01 32.69
N VAL A 391 6.51 -13.90 31.47
CA VAL A 391 5.75 -13.63 30.25
C VAL A 391 5.88 -14.82 29.31
N GLU A 392 4.75 -15.33 28.82
CA GLU A 392 4.68 -16.36 27.79
C GLU A 392 4.30 -15.73 26.45
N VAL A 393 4.99 -16.13 25.40
CA VAL A 393 4.74 -15.71 24.02
C VAL A 393 4.31 -16.93 23.22
N THR A 394 3.16 -16.84 22.57
CA THR A 394 2.65 -17.88 21.67
C THR A 394 2.74 -17.43 20.22
N VAL A 395 3.36 -18.24 19.37
CA VAL A 395 3.45 -18.02 17.93
C VAL A 395 2.73 -19.14 17.18
N ALA A 396 1.78 -18.77 16.33
CA ALA A 396 1.15 -19.66 15.37
C ALA A 396 1.90 -19.62 14.04
N TRP A 397 2.35 -20.77 13.58
CA TRP A 397 3.05 -20.92 12.31
C TRP A 397 2.08 -21.34 11.23
N SER A 398 2.20 -20.77 10.04
CA SER A 398 1.44 -21.16 8.87
C SER A 398 2.29 -21.04 7.61
N LEU A 399 2.10 -21.96 6.67
CA LEU A 399 2.49 -21.74 5.28
C LEU A 399 1.68 -20.59 4.68
N MET A 400 2.13 -20.09 3.52
CA MET A 400 1.40 -19.10 2.74
C MET A 400 0.47 -19.79 1.75
N VAL A 401 -0.51 -19.03 1.27
CA VAL A 401 -1.39 -19.45 0.18
C VAL A 401 -0.70 -19.12 -1.15
N ASP A 402 -0.64 -20.10 -2.04
CA ASP A 402 -0.14 -19.92 -3.41
C ASP A 402 -1.14 -19.14 -4.28
N ASP A 403 -2.41 -19.58 -4.25
CA ASP A 403 -3.51 -19.02 -5.04
C ASP A 403 -4.85 -19.14 -4.30
N ASP A 404 -5.63 -18.05 -4.27
CA ASP A 404 -6.94 -18.02 -3.61
C ASP A 404 -8.03 -18.78 -4.38
N VAL A 405 -7.91 -18.92 -5.72
CA VAL A 405 -8.91 -19.66 -6.52
C VAL A 405 -9.05 -21.09 -6.02
N THR A 406 -7.93 -21.71 -5.63
CA THR A 406 -7.91 -23.07 -5.09
C THR A 406 -8.62 -23.17 -3.73
N ILE A 407 -8.49 -22.15 -2.87
CA ILE A 407 -9.18 -22.10 -1.57
C ILE A 407 -10.68 -21.88 -1.77
N GLN A 408 -11.05 -20.91 -2.60
CA GLN A 408 -12.45 -20.60 -2.91
C GLN A 408 -13.17 -21.79 -3.56
N ALA A 409 -12.50 -22.51 -4.45
CA ALA A 409 -13.06 -23.71 -5.09
C ALA A 409 -13.25 -24.88 -4.10
N SER A 410 -12.37 -25.00 -3.11
CA SER A 410 -12.39 -26.11 -2.15
C SER A 410 -13.36 -25.86 -0.99
N GLY A 411 -13.65 -24.59 -0.65
CA GLY A 411 -14.52 -24.18 0.47
C GLY A 411 -13.99 -24.56 1.87
N HIS A 412 -12.87 -25.28 1.93
CA HIS A 412 -12.12 -25.70 3.11
C HIS A 412 -10.70 -26.09 2.71
N VAL A 413 -9.78 -26.15 3.67
CA VAL A 413 -8.42 -26.67 3.46
C VAL A 413 -8.47 -28.19 3.39
N ASP A 414 -8.43 -28.79 2.20
CA ASP A 414 -8.30 -30.23 2.00
C ASP A 414 -6.81 -30.62 1.80
N PRO A 415 -6.17 -31.30 2.78
CA PRO A 415 -4.78 -31.77 2.65
C PRO A 415 -4.61 -32.93 1.65
N PHE A 416 -5.71 -33.51 1.14
CA PHE A 416 -5.70 -34.55 0.11
C PHE A 416 -6.30 -34.06 -1.22
N GLY A 417 -6.69 -32.78 -1.31
CA GLY A 417 -7.24 -32.21 -2.53
C GLY A 417 -6.24 -32.35 -3.66
N MET A 418 -6.59 -33.11 -4.69
CA MET A 418 -5.83 -33.13 -5.95
C MET A 418 -5.95 -31.75 -6.61
N CYS A 419 -4.98 -31.34 -7.44
CA CYS A 419 -5.20 -30.18 -8.32
C CYS A 419 -6.55 -30.36 -9.03
N PRO A 420 -7.42 -29.33 -9.08
CA PRO A 420 -8.60 -29.39 -9.94
C PRO A 420 -8.12 -29.79 -11.33
N ALA A 421 -8.75 -30.80 -11.94
CA ALA A 421 -8.38 -31.18 -13.29
C ALA A 421 -8.53 -29.94 -14.19
N LEU A 422 -7.41 -29.44 -14.73
CA LEU A 422 -7.41 -28.35 -15.71
C LEU A 422 -8.46 -28.70 -16.77
N HIS A 423 -9.48 -27.87 -16.90
CA HIS A 423 -10.54 -28.12 -17.88
C HIS A 423 -9.89 -28.24 -19.26
N PRO A 424 -10.22 -29.25 -20.09
CA PRO A 424 -9.52 -29.53 -21.34
C PRO A 424 -9.48 -28.37 -22.35
N SER A 425 -10.28 -27.32 -22.13
CA SER A 425 -10.23 -26.08 -22.90
C SER A 425 -8.98 -25.24 -22.60
N LEU A 426 -8.50 -25.19 -21.36
CA LEU A 426 -7.30 -24.43 -20.96
C LEU A 426 -6.02 -25.06 -21.54
N LEU A 427 -5.98 -26.39 -21.65
CA LEU A 427 -4.88 -27.13 -22.28
C LEU A 427 -4.77 -26.91 -23.79
N ARG A 428 -5.83 -26.43 -24.46
CA ARG A 428 -5.80 -26.08 -25.89
C ARG A 428 -5.34 -24.64 -26.16
N GLU A 429 -5.41 -23.77 -25.17
CA GLU A 429 -5.02 -22.36 -25.27
C GLU A 429 -3.57 -22.11 -24.83
N MET A 430 -2.94 -23.09 -24.17
CA MET A 430 -1.51 -23.05 -23.87
C MET A 430 -0.70 -23.40 -25.12
N ASP A 431 -0.04 -22.40 -25.70
CA ASP A 431 0.95 -22.58 -26.76
C ASP A 431 2.22 -23.20 -26.15
N TRP A 432 2.40 -24.50 -26.39
CA TRP A 432 3.56 -25.28 -25.92
C TRP A 432 4.85 -24.97 -26.69
N SER A 433 4.85 -24.02 -27.63
CA SER A 433 6.04 -23.66 -28.40
C SER A 433 7.02 -22.72 -27.68
N VAL A 434 6.75 -22.32 -26.44
CA VAL A 434 7.60 -21.43 -25.62
C VAL A 434 8.20 -22.13 -24.38
N TYR A 435 8.18 -23.47 -24.33
CA TYR A 435 8.95 -24.26 -23.36
C TYR A 435 10.05 -25.07 -24.02
#